data_AF-A0A2T1NH02-F1
#
_entry.id   AF-A0A2T1NH02-F1
#
_cell.length_a   1.000
_cell.length_b   1.000
_cell.length_c   1.000
_cell.angle_alpha   90.00
_cell.angle_beta   90.00
_cell.angle_gamma   90.00
#
_symmetry.space_group_name_H-M   'P 1'
#
loop_
_entity.id
_entity.type
_entity.pdbx_description
1 polymer ?
#
loop_
_entity_poly.entity_id
_entity_poly.type
_entity_poly.pdbx_seq_one_letter_code
_entity_poly.pdbx_strand_id
1 'polypeptide(L)'
;MEKIDKPTEQTLNRVVEKNFDLIKKYIYLLILIPTVIGILWQFMGLIGVGVEYLRFFSFKQLISDGLTLLIPLLLIILLALAVLLPFAEYVNNILLIAKNKIESLETKKINILNGLILIIILLMIYYCFYIIKTFVNINDPLTYLIVFLSVFYLPFFYFSGQIIKFIEDNFIEFNLRYFDYLKQPFYATKVISLYCFFYFVIKGVFWLNVYSFPDNLINIEHLNSRIANEYGIDKNKYEISYMNDNYIFIEAVLLDDIQIKKLRDNDEKIPKKVIMYKFEELFKIN
;
A
#
# COMPACT_ATOMS: atom_id res chain seq x y z
N MET A 1 1.92 17.43 -48.26
CA MET A 1 1.43 16.83 -47.01
C MET A 1 2.00 15.43 -46.94
N GLU A 2 3.13 15.28 -46.25
CA GLU A 2 3.78 13.99 -46.02
C GLU A 2 2.89 13.20 -45.05
N LYS A 3 2.48 11.98 -45.44
CA LYS A 3 1.79 11.07 -44.52
C LYS A 3 2.80 10.73 -43.44
N ILE A 4 2.61 11.28 -42.24
CA ILE A 4 3.31 10.82 -41.05
C ILE A 4 2.83 9.38 -40.83
N ASP A 5 3.64 8.42 -41.27
CA ASP A 5 3.42 7.00 -41.00
C ASP A 5 3.24 6.84 -39.49
N LYS A 6 2.12 6.25 -39.07
CA LYS A 6 1.78 6.03 -37.65
C LYS A 6 2.83 5.11 -37.02
N PRO A 7 3.85 5.62 -36.29
CA PRO A 7 4.90 4.78 -35.72
C PRO A 7 4.44 4.15 -34.38
N THR A 8 3.26 4.54 -33.91
CA THR A 8 2.80 4.33 -32.54
C THR A 8 2.31 2.92 -32.26
N GLU A 9 1.68 2.25 -33.23
CA GLU A 9 1.06 0.94 -32.98
C GLU A 9 2.07 -0.21 -32.93
N GLN A 10 3.03 -0.25 -33.87
CA GLN A 10 4.08 -1.27 -33.88
C GLN A 10 5.05 -1.12 -32.70
N THR A 11 5.32 0.11 -32.26
CA THR A 11 6.22 0.37 -31.13
C THR A 11 5.56 -0.03 -29.82
N LEU A 12 4.28 0.29 -29.64
CA LEU A 12 3.51 -0.13 -28.47
C LEU A 12 3.47 -1.67 -28.35
N ASN A 13 3.17 -2.37 -29.44
CA ASN A 13 3.12 -3.84 -29.43
C ASN A 13 4.47 -4.46 -29.03
N ARG A 14 5.59 -3.94 -29.55
CA ARG A 14 6.93 -4.42 -29.17
C ARG A 14 7.26 -4.16 -27.70
N VAL A 15 6.85 -3.01 -27.15
CA VAL A 15 7.06 -2.69 -25.74
C VAL A 15 6.22 -3.61 -24.85
N VAL A 16 4.96 -3.88 -25.25
CA VAL A 16 4.08 -4.80 -24.53
C VAL A 16 4.65 -6.22 -24.55
N GLU A 17 5.05 -6.73 -25.71
CA GLU A 17 5.65 -8.06 -25.86
C GLU A 17 6.91 -8.22 -25.01
N LYS A 18 7.85 -7.27 -25.09
CA LYS A 18 9.09 -7.29 -24.32
C LYS A 18 8.84 -7.28 -22.81
N ASN A 19 7.88 -6.47 -22.35
CA ASN A 19 7.53 -6.41 -20.93
C ASN A 19 6.77 -7.68 -20.48
N PHE A 20 5.96 -8.27 -21.35
CA PHE A 20 5.25 -9.52 -21.07
C PHE A 20 6.21 -10.68 -20.86
N ASP A 21 7.27 -10.79 -21.68
CA ASP A 21 8.30 -11.82 -21.51
C ASP A 21 9.05 -11.67 -20.17
N LEU A 22 9.30 -10.43 -19.75
CA LEU A 22 9.88 -10.15 -18.44
C LEU A 22 8.94 -10.56 -17.30
N ILE A 23 7.65 -10.22 -17.38
CA ILE A 23 6.65 -10.63 -16.38
C ILE A 23 6.58 -12.16 -16.32
N LYS A 24 6.52 -12.84 -17.47
CA LYS A 24 6.49 -14.30 -17.55
C LYS A 24 7.73 -14.93 -16.93
N LYS A 25 8.92 -14.32 -17.12
CA LYS A 25 10.17 -14.77 -16.51
C LYS A 25 10.15 -14.66 -14.98
N TYR A 26 9.50 -13.63 -14.43
CA TYR A 26 9.49 -13.37 -12.98
C TYR A 26 8.17 -13.69 -12.28
N ILE A 27 7.20 -14.31 -12.98
CA ILE A 27 5.87 -14.59 -12.42
C ILE A 27 5.92 -15.44 -11.15
N TYR A 28 6.82 -16.42 -11.11
CA TYR A 28 7.03 -17.25 -9.92
C TYR A 28 7.52 -16.44 -8.73
N LEU A 29 8.44 -15.50 -8.96
CA LEU A 29 8.95 -14.62 -7.91
C LEU A 29 7.86 -13.65 -7.42
N LEU A 30 7.06 -13.14 -8.36
CA LEU A 30 5.96 -12.21 -8.10
C LEU A 30 4.86 -12.86 -7.26
N ILE A 31 4.64 -14.18 -7.41
CA ILE A 31 3.73 -14.95 -6.55
C ILE A 31 4.42 -15.35 -5.23
N LEU A 32 5.66 -15.82 -5.29
CA LEU A 32 6.39 -16.34 -4.13
C LEU A 32 6.63 -15.28 -3.06
N ILE A 33 7.03 -14.06 -3.43
CA ILE A 33 7.36 -13.00 -2.48
C ILE A 33 6.15 -12.64 -1.61
N PRO A 34 4.97 -12.28 -2.15
CA PRO A 34 3.78 -12.01 -1.35
C PRO A 34 3.35 -13.19 -0.48
N THR A 35 3.45 -14.43 -0.98
CA THR A 35 3.16 -15.61 -0.19
C THR A 35 4.11 -15.74 1.00
N VAL A 36 5.43 -15.64 0.80
CA VAL A 36 6.42 -15.72 1.89
C VAL A 36 6.20 -14.60 2.91
N ILE A 37 5.90 -13.38 2.47
CA ILE A 37 5.55 -12.27 3.35
C ILE A 37 4.29 -12.59 4.17
N GLY A 38 3.26 -13.15 3.53
CA GLY A 38 2.06 -13.63 4.21
C GLY A 38 2.34 -14.71 5.26
N ILE A 39 3.25 -15.66 4.98
CA ILE A 39 3.70 -16.67 5.96
C ILE A 39 4.32 -15.98 7.16
N LEU A 40 5.32 -15.13 6.93
CA LEU A 40 6.06 -14.45 8.00
C LEU A 40 5.12 -13.60 8.84
N TRP A 41 4.14 -12.94 8.20
CA TRP A 41 3.11 -12.18 8.88
C TRP A 41 2.28 -13.04 9.84
N GLN A 42 1.63 -14.09 9.32
CA GLN A 42 0.81 -14.99 10.13
C GLN A 42 1.61 -15.62 11.28
N PHE A 43 2.86 -15.99 11.00
CA PHE A 43 3.80 -16.54 11.96
C PHE A 43 4.11 -15.55 13.09
N MET A 44 4.40 -14.29 12.76
CA MET A 44 4.62 -13.22 13.75
C MET A 44 3.36 -12.94 14.58
N GLY A 45 2.17 -12.95 13.96
CA GLY A 45 0.89 -12.79 14.66
C GLY A 45 0.67 -13.87 15.71
N LEU A 46 0.90 -15.13 15.36
CA LEU A 46 0.80 -16.26 16.29
C LEU A 46 1.84 -16.18 17.43
N ILE A 47 3.09 -15.85 17.12
CA ILE A 47 4.13 -15.65 18.16
C ILE A 47 3.76 -14.53 19.14
N GLY A 48 3.11 -13.47 18.64
CA GLY A 48 2.62 -12.37 19.47
C GLY A 48 1.62 -12.84 20.54
N VAL A 49 0.79 -13.84 20.23
CA VAL A 49 -0.12 -14.49 21.19
C VAL A 49 0.65 -15.45 22.10
N GLY A 50 1.56 -16.25 21.53
CA GLY A 50 2.44 -17.18 22.23
C GLY A 50 3.03 -18.25 21.31
N VAL A 51 4.22 -18.75 21.61
CA VAL A 51 4.94 -19.71 20.76
C VAL A 51 4.17 -21.03 20.60
N GLU A 52 3.45 -21.45 21.63
CA GLU A 52 2.58 -22.63 21.63
C GLU A 52 1.43 -22.56 20.61
N TYR A 53 1.08 -21.35 20.16
CA TYR A 53 0.01 -21.14 19.20
C TYR A 53 0.46 -21.35 17.74
N LEU A 54 1.76 -21.47 17.48
CA LEU A 54 2.29 -21.79 16.15
C LEU A 54 1.73 -23.08 15.55
N ARG A 55 1.34 -24.06 16.39
CA ARG A 55 0.72 -25.32 15.94
C ARG A 55 -0.66 -25.13 15.29
N PHE A 56 -1.28 -23.97 15.48
CA PHE A 56 -2.56 -23.62 14.87
C PHE A 56 -2.39 -22.82 13.57
N PHE A 57 -1.18 -22.76 13.01
CA PHE A 57 -0.95 -22.16 11.70
C PHE A 57 -1.78 -22.85 10.61
N SER A 58 -2.53 -22.07 9.81
CA SER A 58 -3.37 -22.60 8.73
C SER A 58 -2.76 -22.37 7.35
N PHE A 59 -2.33 -23.46 6.72
CA PHE A 59 -1.82 -23.42 5.33
C PHE A 59 -2.88 -23.01 4.30
N LYS A 60 -4.18 -23.23 4.57
CA LYS A 60 -5.25 -22.81 3.64
C LYS A 60 -5.38 -21.29 3.61
N GLN A 61 -5.31 -20.68 4.79
CA GLN A 61 -5.42 -19.24 4.94
C GLN A 61 -4.22 -18.50 4.35
N LEU A 62 -3.05 -19.15 4.33
CA LEU A 62 -1.87 -18.62 3.68
C LEU A 62 -2.10 -18.24 2.20
N ILE A 63 -2.81 -19.08 1.45
CA ILE A 63 -3.11 -18.80 0.03
C ILE A 63 -4.01 -17.56 -0.06
N SER A 64 -5.03 -17.49 0.78
CA SER A 64 -5.95 -16.35 0.85
C SER A 64 -5.23 -15.04 1.21
N ASP A 65 -4.35 -15.08 2.20
CA ASP A 65 -3.62 -13.90 2.68
C ASP A 65 -2.57 -13.46 1.65
N GLY A 66 -1.88 -14.42 1.02
CA GLY A 66 -0.98 -14.16 -0.11
C GLY A 66 -1.69 -13.51 -1.29
N LEU A 67 -2.90 -13.96 -1.63
CA LEU A 67 -3.73 -13.35 -2.69
C LEU A 67 -4.22 -11.95 -2.30
N THR A 68 -4.59 -11.75 -1.05
CA THR A 68 -5.01 -10.45 -0.52
C THR A 68 -3.91 -9.40 -0.65
N LEU A 69 -2.63 -9.78 -0.49
CA LEU A 69 -1.48 -8.91 -0.76
C LEU A 69 -1.14 -8.80 -2.25
N LEU A 70 -1.25 -9.90 -2.99
CA LEU A 70 -0.87 -9.98 -4.40
C LEU A 70 -1.79 -9.14 -5.30
N ILE A 71 -3.10 -9.13 -5.05
CA ILE A 71 -4.08 -8.42 -5.90
C ILE A 71 -3.84 -6.90 -5.91
N PRO A 72 -3.76 -6.20 -4.76
CA PRO A 72 -3.41 -4.79 -4.73
C PRO A 72 -2.05 -4.49 -5.33
N LEU A 73 -1.05 -5.36 -5.09
CA LEU A 73 0.28 -5.20 -5.66
C LEU A 73 0.26 -5.28 -7.19
N LEU A 74 -0.46 -6.26 -7.75
CA LEU A 74 -0.65 -6.39 -9.19
C LEU A 74 -1.39 -5.17 -9.78
N LEU A 75 -2.42 -4.68 -9.10
CA LEU A 75 -3.12 -3.46 -9.52
C LEU A 75 -2.20 -2.24 -9.54
N ILE A 76 -1.34 -2.07 -8.53
CA ILE A 76 -0.35 -1.00 -8.47
C ILE A 76 0.65 -1.15 -9.62
N ILE A 77 1.15 -2.35 -9.89
CA ILE A 77 2.08 -2.61 -11.00
C ILE A 77 1.41 -2.31 -12.34
N LEU A 78 0.18 -2.78 -12.57
CA LEU A 78 -0.57 -2.53 -13.79
C LEU A 78 -0.85 -1.04 -14.00
N LEU A 79 -1.24 -0.32 -12.94
CA LEU A 79 -1.46 1.12 -12.98
C LEU A 79 -0.15 1.86 -13.27
N ALA A 80 0.95 1.46 -12.62
CA ALA A 80 2.27 2.02 -12.86
C ALA A 80 2.71 1.78 -14.30
N LEU A 81 2.50 0.59 -14.87
CA LEU A 81 2.80 0.32 -16.28
C LEU A 81 1.92 1.15 -17.22
N ALA A 82 0.62 1.22 -16.96
CA ALA A 82 -0.34 1.97 -17.77
C ALA A 82 -0.05 3.48 -17.80
N VAL A 83 0.52 4.03 -16.72
CA VAL A 83 0.83 5.46 -16.61
C VAL A 83 2.28 5.77 -17.00
N LEU A 84 3.25 4.99 -16.50
CA LEU A 84 4.68 5.27 -16.69
C LEU A 84 5.15 4.94 -18.10
N LEU A 85 4.59 3.91 -18.78
CA LEU A 85 5.01 3.57 -20.14
C LEU A 85 4.65 4.67 -21.15
N PRO A 86 3.39 5.16 -21.25
CA PRO A 86 3.07 6.26 -22.16
C PRO A 86 3.79 7.55 -21.78
N PHE A 87 4.02 7.79 -20.49
CA PHE A 87 4.76 8.96 -20.04
C PHE A 87 6.24 8.90 -20.45
N ALA A 88 6.90 7.75 -20.29
CA ALA A 88 8.29 7.57 -20.69
C ALA A 88 8.45 7.73 -22.22
N GLU A 89 7.52 7.16 -22.99
CA GLU A 89 7.50 7.32 -24.45
C GLU A 89 7.27 8.78 -24.87
N TYR A 90 6.35 9.47 -24.19
CA TYR A 90 6.10 10.88 -24.40
C TYR A 90 7.34 11.74 -24.13
N VAL A 91 8.02 11.53 -22.99
CA VAL A 91 9.28 12.22 -22.66
C VAL A 91 10.34 11.93 -23.71
N ASN A 92 10.47 10.68 -24.16
CA ASN A 92 11.46 10.31 -25.18
C ASN A 92 11.17 10.99 -26.53
N ASN A 93 9.90 11.08 -26.93
CA ASN A 93 9.47 11.79 -28.13
C ASN A 93 9.73 13.30 -28.03
N ILE A 94 9.49 13.91 -26.85
CA ILE A 94 9.87 15.32 -26.61
C ILE A 94 11.38 15.49 -26.77
N LEU A 95 12.19 14.61 -26.18
CA LEU A 95 13.65 14.69 -26.27
C LEU A 95 14.13 14.54 -27.71
N LEU A 96 13.52 13.66 -28.51
CA LEU A 96 13.82 13.50 -29.93
C LEU A 96 13.43 14.74 -30.75
N ILE A 97 12.24 15.30 -30.51
CA ILE A 97 11.79 16.55 -31.16
C ILE A 97 12.69 17.71 -30.75
N ALA A 98 13.03 17.84 -29.47
CA ALA A 98 13.94 18.88 -28.98
C ALA A 98 15.30 18.74 -29.64
N LYS A 99 15.87 17.54 -29.71
CA LYS A 99 17.14 17.26 -30.37
C LYS A 99 17.13 17.63 -31.86
N ASN A 100 16.07 17.30 -32.58
CA ASN A 100 15.92 17.63 -34.01
C ASN A 100 15.57 19.11 -34.24
N LYS A 101 14.93 19.78 -33.28
CA LYS A 101 14.51 21.18 -33.37
C LYS A 101 15.58 22.15 -32.87
N ILE A 102 16.55 21.70 -32.06
CA ILE A 102 17.78 22.44 -31.73
C ILE A 102 18.62 22.69 -33.00
N GLU A 103 18.47 21.88 -34.05
CA GLU A 103 19.03 22.17 -35.38
C GLU A 103 18.21 23.18 -36.21
N SER A 104 16.98 23.53 -35.80
CA SER A 104 16.12 24.47 -36.52
C SER A 104 15.34 25.40 -35.58
N LEU A 105 16.06 26.37 -35.01
CA LEU A 105 15.65 27.69 -34.49
C LEU A 105 14.22 27.94 -33.93
N GLU A 106 14.22 28.69 -32.82
CA GLU A 106 13.28 29.75 -32.44
C GLU A 106 11.82 29.66 -32.95
N THR A 107 10.94 29.12 -32.09
CA THR A 107 9.75 29.84 -31.57
C THR A 107 8.84 28.85 -30.82
N LYS A 108 8.49 29.24 -29.58
CA LYS A 108 7.70 28.47 -28.61
C LYS A 108 6.22 28.41 -29.01
N LYS A 109 5.71 27.21 -29.29
CA LYS A 109 4.27 26.88 -29.12
C LYS A 109 4.13 26.11 -27.81
N ILE A 110 3.32 26.63 -26.89
CA ILE A 110 2.99 25.96 -25.63
C ILE A 110 2.16 24.71 -25.97
N ASN A 111 2.63 23.57 -25.48
CA ASN A 111 2.16 22.25 -25.89
C ASN A 111 0.88 21.89 -25.12
N ILE A 112 -0.28 22.00 -25.77
CA ILE A 112 -1.62 21.64 -25.24
C ILE A 112 -1.62 20.26 -24.57
N LEU A 113 -0.75 19.37 -25.02
CA LEU A 113 -0.56 18.02 -24.51
C LEU A 113 -0.02 17.99 -23.06
N ASN A 114 0.83 18.95 -22.65
CA ASN A 114 1.26 19.08 -21.25
C ASN A 114 0.10 19.50 -20.34
N GLY A 115 -0.85 20.29 -20.85
CA GLY A 115 -2.07 20.64 -20.13
C GLY A 115 -2.97 19.43 -19.91
N LEU A 116 -3.12 18.57 -20.93
CA LEU A 116 -3.88 17.32 -20.82
C LEU A 116 -3.27 16.33 -19.82
N ILE A 117 -1.94 16.18 -19.82
CA ILE A 117 -1.23 15.32 -18.86
C ILE A 117 -1.43 15.82 -17.43
N LEU A 118 -1.36 17.14 -17.21
CA LEU A 118 -1.62 17.73 -15.90
C LEU A 118 -3.07 17.46 -15.43
N ILE A 119 -4.05 17.59 -16.33
CA ILE A 119 -5.46 17.31 -16.01
C ILE A 119 -5.66 15.84 -15.63
N ILE A 120 -5.03 14.90 -16.34
CA ILE A 120 -5.12 13.46 -16.03
C ILE A 120 -4.49 13.15 -14.66
N ILE A 121 -3.35 13.78 -14.34
CA ILE A 121 -2.70 13.65 -13.02
C ILE A 121 -3.62 14.19 -11.92
N LEU A 122 -4.24 15.35 -12.12
CA LEU A 122 -5.18 15.94 -11.16
C LEU A 122 -6.44 15.07 -10.94
N LEU A 123 -6.94 14.42 -11.99
CA LEU A 123 -8.06 13.48 -11.90
C LEU A 123 -7.70 12.19 -11.17
N MET A 124 -6.50 11.63 -11.42
CA MET A 124 -6.01 10.48 -10.65
C MET A 124 -5.84 10.83 -9.17
N ILE A 125 -5.29 12.00 -8.87
CA ILE A 125 -5.15 12.52 -7.52
C ILE A 125 -6.52 12.63 -6.82
N TYR A 126 -7.51 13.20 -7.50
CA TYR A 126 -8.88 13.32 -6.97
C TYR A 126 -9.49 11.95 -6.68
N TYR A 127 -9.31 10.98 -7.58
CA TYR A 127 -9.82 9.62 -7.41
C TYR A 127 -9.15 8.86 -6.26
N CYS A 128 -7.82 9.02 -6.09
CA CYS A 128 -7.11 8.49 -4.92
C CYS A 128 -7.66 9.09 -3.61
N PHE A 129 -7.93 10.40 -3.58
CA PHE A 129 -8.55 11.07 -2.44
C PHE A 129 -9.93 10.51 -2.12
N TYR A 130 -10.74 10.25 -3.15
CA TYR A 130 -12.06 9.63 -3.01
C TYR A 130 -11.95 8.24 -2.40
N ILE A 131 -11.08 7.36 -2.93
CA ILE A 131 -10.88 6.00 -2.38
C ILE A 131 -10.41 6.07 -0.93
N ILE A 132 -9.44 6.92 -0.59
CA ILE A 132 -8.93 7.03 0.78
C ILE A 132 -10.03 7.48 1.75
N LYS A 133 -10.83 8.48 1.35
CA LYS A 133 -11.95 8.96 2.16
C LYS A 133 -13.04 7.90 2.35
N THR A 134 -13.27 7.07 1.34
CA THR A 134 -14.33 6.04 1.36
C THR A 134 -13.91 4.78 2.12
N PHE A 135 -12.65 4.37 2.02
CA PHE A 135 -12.20 3.09 2.58
C PHE A 135 -11.51 3.21 3.93
N VAL A 136 -11.02 4.39 4.29
CA VAL A 136 -10.36 4.58 5.56
C VAL A 136 -11.18 5.57 6.37
N ASN A 137 -11.91 5.04 7.36
CA ASN A 137 -12.66 5.82 8.36
C ASN A 137 -11.68 6.52 9.32
N ILE A 138 -10.74 7.28 8.74
CA ILE A 138 -9.67 7.97 9.44
C ILE A 138 -10.31 9.24 9.99
N ASN A 139 -10.49 9.29 11.30
CA ASN A 139 -10.73 10.55 12.01
C ASN A 139 -9.40 11.20 12.44
N ASP A 140 -8.25 10.56 12.18
CA ASP A 140 -6.91 11.06 12.52
C ASP A 140 -6.31 11.97 11.42
N PRO A 141 -6.16 13.29 11.69
CA PRO A 141 -5.59 14.24 10.74
C PRO A 141 -4.14 13.92 10.33
N LEU A 142 -3.37 13.25 11.20
CA LEU A 142 -1.97 12.92 10.93
C LEU A 142 -1.87 11.90 9.80
N THR A 143 -2.77 10.92 9.78
CA THR A 143 -2.83 9.91 8.73
C THR A 143 -3.23 10.52 7.38
N TYR A 144 -4.13 11.52 7.33
CA TYR A 144 -4.41 12.27 6.09
C TYR A 144 -3.20 13.03 5.59
N LEU A 145 -2.45 13.70 6.47
CA LEU A 145 -1.25 14.43 6.10
C LEU A 145 -0.19 13.50 5.53
N ILE A 146 0.00 12.31 6.12
CA ILE A 146 0.96 11.32 5.65
C ILE A 146 0.53 10.72 4.31
N VAL A 147 -0.75 10.38 4.14
CA VAL A 147 -1.30 9.94 2.84
C VAL A 147 -1.08 11.02 1.79
N PHE A 148 -1.45 12.26 2.10
CA PHE A 148 -1.27 13.41 1.22
C PHE A 148 0.20 13.56 0.83
N LEU A 149 1.13 13.51 1.78
CA LEU A 149 2.56 13.53 1.47
C LEU A 149 2.95 12.32 0.60
N SER A 150 2.51 11.10 0.87
CA SER A 150 2.90 9.94 0.05
C SER A 150 2.37 9.99 -1.39
N VAL A 151 1.11 10.41 -1.59
CA VAL A 151 0.44 10.45 -2.90
C VAL A 151 0.86 11.68 -3.71
N PHE A 152 1.14 12.81 -3.06
CA PHE A 152 1.46 14.06 -3.76
C PHE A 152 2.96 14.32 -3.85
N TYR A 153 3.71 14.07 -2.78
CA TYR A 153 5.13 14.39 -2.72
C TYR A 153 5.93 13.49 -3.65
N LEU A 154 5.62 12.19 -3.76
CA LEU A 154 6.34 11.27 -4.64
C LEU A 154 6.23 11.65 -6.13
N PRO A 155 5.03 11.84 -6.70
CA PRO A 155 4.89 12.33 -8.07
C PRO A 155 5.49 13.72 -8.24
N PHE A 156 5.27 14.65 -7.30
CA PHE A 156 5.82 16.00 -7.38
C PHE A 156 7.35 16.00 -7.47
N PHE A 157 8.04 15.17 -6.67
CA PHE A 157 9.49 15.03 -6.72
C PHE A 157 9.96 14.33 -7.99
N TYR A 158 9.23 13.33 -8.48
CA TYR A 158 9.53 12.70 -9.76
C TYR A 158 9.42 13.71 -10.91
N PHE A 159 8.32 14.47 -10.99
CA PHE A 159 8.08 15.47 -12.05
C PHE A 159 9.04 16.66 -11.96
N SER A 160 9.32 17.17 -10.77
CA SER A 160 10.30 18.25 -10.60
C SER A 160 11.71 17.82 -11.03
N GLY A 161 12.10 16.56 -10.79
CA GLY A 161 13.35 16.02 -11.34
C GLY A 161 13.38 15.99 -12.89
N GLN A 162 12.25 15.66 -13.53
CA GLN A 162 12.14 15.70 -15.00
C GLN A 162 12.17 17.14 -15.54
N ILE A 163 11.53 18.09 -14.84
CA ILE A 163 11.58 19.52 -15.19
C ILE A 163 13.01 20.06 -15.07
N ILE A 164 13.72 19.69 -14.01
CA ILE A 164 15.12 20.05 -13.80
C ILE A 164 15.98 19.55 -14.97
N LYS A 165 15.85 18.27 -15.32
CA LYS A 165 16.60 17.68 -16.43
C LYS A 165 16.25 18.37 -17.76
N PHE A 166 14.98 18.66 -17.99
CA PHE A 166 14.53 19.40 -19.17
C PHE A 166 15.15 20.80 -19.24
N ILE A 167 15.26 21.51 -18.11
CA ILE A 167 15.92 22.82 -18.05
C ILE A 167 17.42 22.68 -18.36
N GLU A 168 18.10 21.70 -17.75
CA GLU A 168 19.53 21.39 -17.97
C GLU A 168 19.82 21.10 -19.46
N ASP A 169 18.96 20.31 -20.11
CA ASP A 169 19.12 19.91 -21.51
C ASP A 169 18.82 21.03 -22.52
N ASN A 170 18.00 22.03 -22.16
CA ASN A 170 17.52 23.06 -23.11
C ASN A 170 18.05 24.47 -22.86
N PHE A 171 18.61 24.76 -21.67
CA PHE A 171 19.13 26.08 -21.32
C PHE A 171 20.62 25.98 -20.97
N ILE A 172 21.44 25.95 -22.02
CA ILE A 172 22.85 25.51 -22.05
C ILE A 172 23.85 26.43 -21.30
N GLU A 173 23.45 27.59 -20.77
CA GLU A 173 24.41 28.52 -20.11
C GLU A 173 24.24 28.69 -18.60
N PHE A 174 23.33 27.95 -17.96
CA PHE A 174 23.17 28.04 -16.51
C PHE A 174 24.31 27.28 -15.79
N ASN A 175 25.10 28.01 -14.99
CA ASN A 175 26.26 27.50 -14.26
C ASN A 175 25.91 26.23 -13.44
N LEU A 176 26.29 25.07 -13.98
CA LEU A 176 25.89 23.72 -13.53
C LEU A 176 26.24 23.40 -12.07
N ARG A 177 27.18 24.14 -11.47
CA ARG A 177 27.59 23.94 -10.06
C ARG A 177 26.43 24.07 -9.07
N TYR A 178 25.46 24.98 -9.29
CA TYR A 178 24.32 25.11 -8.38
C TYR A 178 23.33 23.93 -8.49
N PHE A 179 23.30 23.26 -9.65
CA PHE A 179 22.40 22.13 -9.87
C PHE A 179 22.87 20.85 -9.17
N ASP A 180 24.18 20.64 -9.07
CA ASP A 180 24.72 19.47 -8.34
C ASP A 180 24.40 19.53 -6.84
N TYR A 181 24.38 20.73 -6.25
CA TYR A 181 23.92 20.94 -4.87
C TYR A 181 22.43 20.71 -4.69
N LEU A 182 21.61 20.92 -5.74
CA LEU A 182 20.18 20.61 -5.71
C LEU A 182 19.91 19.12 -5.95
N LYS A 183 20.77 18.40 -6.70
CA LYS A 183 20.62 16.96 -6.96
C LYS A 183 20.70 16.12 -5.67
N GLN A 184 21.59 16.46 -4.74
CA GLN A 184 21.75 15.70 -3.48
C GLN A 184 20.49 15.66 -2.58
N PRO A 185 19.84 16.79 -2.23
CA PRO A 185 18.60 16.77 -1.45
C PRO A 185 17.46 16.07 -2.21
N PHE A 186 17.49 16.03 -3.56
CA PHE A 186 16.56 15.26 -4.38
C PHE A 186 16.72 13.74 -4.21
N TYR A 187 17.95 13.23 -4.12
CA TYR A 187 18.18 11.81 -3.82
C TYR A 187 17.77 11.48 -2.39
N ALA A 188 18.11 12.34 -1.43
CA ALA A 188 17.71 12.16 -0.03
C ALA A 188 16.19 12.15 0.12
N THR A 189 15.47 13.08 -0.53
CA THR A 189 14.01 13.11 -0.51
C THR A 189 13.37 11.92 -1.21
N LYS A 190 13.97 11.35 -2.27
CA LYS A 190 13.51 10.07 -2.86
C LYS A 190 13.64 8.90 -1.88
N VAL A 191 14.75 8.80 -1.16
CA VAL A 191 14.96 7.74 -0.17
C VAL A 191 13.99 7.92 1.01
N ILE A 192 13.84 9.13 1.52
CA ILE A 192 12.91 9.46 2.61
C ILE A 192 11.47 9.19 2.18
N SER A 193 11.07 9.60 0.99
CA SER A 193 9.70 9.39 0.50
C SER A 193 9.39 7.92 0.22
N LEU A 194 10.37 7.14 -0.27
CA LEU A 194 10.26 5.70 -0.39
C LEU A 194 10.12 5.03 0.99
N TYR A 195 10.93 5.46 1.97
CA TYR A 195 10.80 5.01 3.36
C TYR A 195 9.43 5.36 3.95
N CYS A 196 8.95 6.59 3.78
CA CYS A 196 7.63 7.02 4.23
C CYS A 196 6.50 6.24 3.54
N PHE A 197 6.64 5.94 2.25
CA PHE A 197 5.70 5.09 1.52
C PHE A 197 5.68 3.67 2.08
N PHE A 198 6.84 3.04 2.27
CA PHE A 198 6.89 1.70 2.88
C PHE A 198 6.37 1.74 4.32
N TYR A 199 6.72 2.73 5.11
CA TYR A 199 6.19 2.93 6.45
C TYR A 199 4.67 3.10 6.43
N PHE A 200 4.10 3.78 5.44
CA PHE A 200 2.66 3.93 5.28
C PHE A 200 1.97 2.69 4.72
N VAL A 201 2.59 1.94 3.81
CA VAL A 201 2.04 0.64 3.37
C VAL A 201 2.05 -0.33 4.54
N ILE A 202 3.15 -0.38 5.28
CA ILE A 202 3.28 -1.14 6.53
C ILE A 202 2.19 -0.64 7.49
N LYS A 203 2.27 0.58 8.01
CA LYS A 203 1.25 1.11 8.94
C LYS A 203 -0.16 0.96 8.40
N GLY A 204 -0.47 1.35 7.17
CA GLY A 204 -1.79 1.21 6.57
C GLY A 204 -2.28 -0.24 6.55
N VAL A 205 -1.46 -1.21 6.15
CA VAL A 205 -1.80 -2.64 6.22
C VAL A 205 -1.86 -3.16 7.66
N PHE A 206 -1.06 -2.61 8.57
CA PHE A 206 -1.03 -2.94 10.00
C PHE A 206 -2.11 -2.20 10.83
N TRP A 207 -2.68 -1.10 10.34
CA TRP A 207 -3.54 -0.13 11.07
C TRP A 207 -4.94 -0.04 10.47
N LEU A 208 -5.13 -0.45 9.21
CA LEU A 208 -6.37 -1.11 8.81
C LEU A 208 -6.43 -2.37 9.66
N ASN A 209 -7.06 -2.26 10.83
CA ASN A 209 -7.32 -3.36 11.74
C ASN A 209 -7.66 -4.60 10.92
N VAL A 210 -6.71 -5.52 10.75
CA VAL A 210 -6.87 -6.74 9.94
C VAL A 210 -8.01 -7.62 10.49
N TYR A 211 -8.58 -7.22 11.63
CA TYR A 211 -9.74 -7.81 12.27
C TYR A 211 -10.75 -6.75 12.75
N SER A 212 -10.92 -5.60 12.09
CA SER A 212 -12.18 -4.85 12.24
C SER A 212 -13.27 -5.69 11.60
N PHE A 213 -13.79 -6.62 12.40
CA PHE A 213 -14.90 -7.44 12.01
C PHE A 213 -16.08 -6.54 11.64
N PRO A 214 -16.85 -6.91 10.61
CA PRO A 214 -18.14 -6.30 10.40
C PRO A 214 -18.95 -6.38 11.70
N ASP A 215 -19.42 -5.24 12.20
CA ASP A 215 -20.21 -5.17 13.44
C ASP A 215 -21.51 -5.99 13.35
N ASN A 216 -21.91 -6.36 12.13
CA ASN A 216 -23.13 -7.10 11.81
C ASN A 216 -22.91 -8.61 11.58
N LEU A 217 -21.76 -9.18 11.95
CA LEU A 217 -21.60 -10.63 11.93
C LEU A 217 -22.38 -11.26 13.09
N ILE A 218 -23.49 -11.93 12.78
CA ILE A 218 -24.32 -12.71 13.72
C ILE A 218 -23.44 -13.64 14.59
N ASN A 219 -22.39 -14.21 14.02
CA ASN A 219 -21.46 -15.10 14.72
C ASN A 219 -20.69 -14.42 15.86
N ILE A 220 -20.44 -13.11 15.74
CA ILE A 220 -19.77 -12.33 16.77
C ILE A 220 -20.72 -12.10 17.94
N GLU A 221 -21.99 -11.84 17.69
CA GLU A 221 -22.97 -11.75 18.78
C GLU A 221 -23.05 -13.08 19.55
N HIS A 222 -23.10 -14.22 18.84
CA HIS A 222 -23.05 -15.54 19.47
C HIS A 222 -21.77 -15.77 20.25
N LEU A 223 -20.62 -15.39 19.70
CA LEU A 223 -19.33 -15.48 20.38
C LEU A 223 -19.35 -14.64 21.67
N ASN A 224 -19.81 -13.40 21.58
CA ASN A 224 -19.89 -12.48 22.72
C ASN A 224 -20.82 -13.04 23.81
N SER A 225 -22.00 -13.55 23.43
CA SER A 225 -22.94 -14.19 24.36
C SER A 225 -22.33 -15.43 25.02
N ARG A 226 -21.59 -16.25 24.27
CA ARG A 226 -20.95 -17.45 24.80
C ARG A 226 -19.85 -17.10 25.80
N ILE A 227 -19.01 -16.12 25.50
CA ILE A 227 -17.96 -15.64 26.42
C ILE A 227 -18.58 -15.06 27.69
N ALA A 228 -19.64 -14.24 27.56
CA ALA A 228 -20.36 -13.69 28.69
C ALA A 228 -20.97 -14.80 29.56
N ASN A 229 -21.55 -15.83 28.96
CA ASN A 229 -22.17 -16.94 29.69
C ASN A 229 -21.15 -17.88 30.35
N GLU A 230 -20.06 -18.24 29.65
CA GLU A 230 -19.07 -19.21 30.16
C GLU A 230 -18.10 -18.58 31.17
N TYR A 231 -17.77 -17.30 31.01
CA TYR A 231 -16.73 -16.64 31.81
C TYR A 231 -17.21 -15.41 32.59
N GLY A 232 -18.42 -14.91 32.36
CA GLY A 232 -18.93 -13.72 33.04
C GLY A 232 -18.22 -12.43 32.63
N ILE A 233 -17.74 -12.34 31.38
CA ILE A 233 -16.91 -11.22 30.90
C ILE A 233 -17.66 -10.37 29.89
N ASP A 234 -17.60 -9.05 30.08
CA ASP A 234 -18.16 -8.06 29.15
C ASP A 234 -17.29 -7.88 27.88
N LYS A 235 -17.91 -7.43 26.79
CA LYS A 235 -17.26 -7.21 25.48
C LYS A 235 -16.02 -6.30 25.53
N ASN A 236 -15.98 -5.36 26.47
CA ASN A 236 -14.85 -4.42 26.64
C ASN A 236 -13.64 -5.03 27.37
N LYS A 237 -13.76 -6.25 27.92
CA LYS A 237 -12.72 -6.93 28.69
C LYS A 237 -12.01 -8.05 27.91
N TYR A 238 -12.33 -8.21 26.63
CA TYR A 238 -11.58 -9.11 25.77
C TYR A 238 -11.40 -8.55 24.37
N GLU A 239 -10.43 -9.11 23.68
CA GLU A 239 -10.08 -8.78 22.30
C GLU A 239 -9.78 -10.08 21.54
N ILE A 240 -10.23 -10.17 20.29
CA ILE A 240 -9.84 -11.27 19.41
C ILE A 240 -8.42 -11.00 18.94
N SER A 241 -7.46 -11.78 19.43
CA SER A 241 -6.04 -11.56 19.13
C SER A 241 -5.60 -12.23 17.83
N TYR A 242 -6.22 -13.36 17.48
CA TYR A 242 -5.94 -14.09 16.24
C TYR A 242 -7.13 -14.96 15.82
N MET A 243 -7.27 -15.16 14.52
CA MET A 243 -8.33 -16.00 13.95
C MET A 243 -7.84 -16.71 12.68
N ASN A 244 -8.12 -18.01 12.60
CA ASN A 244 -7.90 -18.80 11.39
C ASN A 244 -9.18 -19.51 10.91
N ASP A 245 -9.09 -20.36 9.90
CA ASP A 245 -10.24 -21.11 9.37
C ASP A 245 -10.88 -22.08 10.38
N ASN A 246 -10.19 -22.44 11.46
CA ASN A 246 -10.62 -23.46 12.41
C ASN A 246 -10.81 -22.94 13.85
N TYR A 247 -10.13 -21.85 14.22
CA TYR A 247 -10.00 -21.39 15.59
C TYR A 247 -10.08 -19.87 15.73
N ILE A 248 -10.63 -19.42 16.85
CA ILE A 248 -10.62 -18.03 17.31
C ILE A 248 -9.88 -17.98 18.64
N PHE A 249 -8.90 -17.07 18.75
CA PHE A 249 -8.12 -16.82 19.94
C PHE A 249 -8.50 -15.48 20.53
N ILE A 250 -8.82 -15.50 21.82
CA ILE A 250 -9.40 -14.37 22.53
C ILE A 250 -8.56 -14.08 23.74
N GLU A 251 -7.95 -12.91 23.77
CA GLU A 251 -7.27 -12.40 24.93
C GLU A 251 -8.29 -11.74 25.86
N ALA A 252 -8.58 -12.38 26.99
CA ALA A 252 -9.55 -11.91 27.96
C ALA A 252 -8.88 -11.52 29.29
N VAL A 253 -9.37 -10.44 29.89
CA VAL A 253 -9.01 -10.01 31.24
C VAL A 253 -10.04 -10.57 32.21
N LEU A 254 -9.63 -11.57 32.99
CA LEU A 254 -10.51 -12.25 33.97
C LEU A 254 -10.62 -11.52 35.32
N LEU A 255 -9.93 -10.39 35.46
CA LEU A 255 -9.89 -9.63 36.70
C LEU A 255 -11.11 -8.69 36.81
N ASP A 256 -11.55 -8.46 38.05
CA ASP A 256 -12.54 -7.44 38.32
C ASP A 256 -11.94 -6.03 38.14
N ASP A 257 -12.79 -5.00 38.03
CA ASP A 257 -12.33 -3.63 37.77
C ASP A 257 -11.47 -3.06 38.91
N ILE A 258 -11.65 -3.56 40.14
CA ILE A 258 -10.90 -3.13 41.31
C ILE A 258 -9.47 -3.66 41.23
N GLN A 259 -9.30 -4.92 40.83
CA GLN A 259 -8.01 -5.56 40.59
C GLN A 259 -7.28 -4.92 39.42
N ILE A 260 -7.98 -4.65 38.31
CA ILE A 260 -7.41 -3.93 37.15
C ILE A 260 -6.88 -2.56 37.58
N LYS A 261 -7.65 -1.82 38.39
CA LYS A 261 -7.23 -0.51 38.89
C LYS A 261 -5.97 -0.60 39.76
N LYS A 262 -5.92 -1.56 40.69
CA LYS A 262 -4.73 -1.78 41.54
C LYS A 262 -3.47 -2.07 40.73
N LEU A 263 -3.56 -2.91 39.70
CA LEU A 263 -2.42 -3.21 38.84
C LEU A 263 -1.96 -1.97 38.05
N ARG A 264 -2.90 -1.18 37.53
CA ARG A 264 -2.56 0.09 36.84
C ARG A 264 -1.91 1.11 37.76
N ASP A 265 -2.40 1.23 38.99
CA ASP A 265 -1.85 2.15 39.99
C ASP A 265 -0.40 1.75 40.38
N ASN A 266 -0.05 0.47 40.25
CA ASN A 266 1.29 -0.06 40.49
C ASN A 266 2.18 -0.16 39.24
N ASP A 267 1.71 0.28 38.07
CA ASP A 267 2.38 0.07 36.76
C ASP A 267 2.68 -1.42 36.46
N GLU A 268 1.83 -2.32 36.97
CA GLU A 268 1.92 -3.75 36.73
C GLU A 268 1.14 -4.17 35.48
N LYS A 269 1.71 -5.10 34.70
CA LYS A 269 1.06 -5.63 33.49
C LYS A 269 -0.18 -6.44 33.86
N ILE A 270 -1.33 -6.06 33.28
CA ILE A 270 -2.58 -6.80 33.46
C ILE A 270 -2.43 -8.20 32.85
N PRO A 271 -2.59 -9.29 33.64
CA PRO A 271 -2.52 -10.64 33.10
C PRO A 271 -3.71 -10.88 32.19
N LYS A 272 -3.42 -11.31 30.96
CA LYS A 272 -4.43 -11.73 29.99
C LYS A 272 -4.44 -13.25 29.90
N LYS A 273 -5.62 -13.85 29.85
CA LYS A 273 -5.80 -15.27 29.56
C LYS A 273 -6.24 -15.43 28.12
N VAL A 274 -5.57 -16.31 27.38
CA VAL A 274 -5.98 -16.66 26.03
C VAL A 274 -7.02 -17.79 26.09
N ILE A 275 -8.21 -17.52 25.59
CA ILE A 275 -9.30 -18.47 25.41
C ILE A 275 -9.33 -18.87 23.93
N MET A 276 -9.50 -20.15 23.65
CA MET A 276 -9.53 -20.68 22.30
C MET A 276 -10.88 -21.34 22.03
N TYR A 277 -11.54 -20.92 20.96
CA TYR A 277 -12.76 -21.55 20.45
C TYR A 277 -12.49 -22.20 19.11
N LYS A 278 -13.13 -23.35 18.86
CA LYS A 278 -13.24 -23.91 17.51
C LYS A 278 -14.42 -23.26 16.80
N PHE A 279 -14.24 -22.91 15.54
CA PHE A 279 -15.30 -22.30 14.74
C PHE A 279 -16.56 -23.15 14.69
N GLU A 280 -16.42 -24.46 14.48
CA GLU A 280 -17.53 -25.41 14.43
C GLU A 280 -18.41 -25.40 15.69
N GLU A 281 -17.84 -25.06 16.85
CA GLU A 281 -18.59 -25.01 18.10
C GLU A 281 -19.44 -23.74 18.22
N LEU A 282 -19.08 -22.66 17.53
CA LEU A 282 -19.82 -21.39 17.53
C LEU A 282 -21.06 -21.45 16.65
N PHE A 283 -21.10 -22.37 15.69
CA PHE A 283 -22.19 -22.52 14.72
C PHE A 283 -23.23 -23.59 15.08
N LYS A 284 -23.05 -24.32 16.18
CA LYS A 284 -24.07 -25.24 16.68
C LYS A 284 -25.20 -24.43 17.32
N ILE A 285 -26.11 -23.96 16.48
CA ILE A 285 -27.40 -23.43 16.91
C ILE A 285 -28.17 -24.61 17.52
N ASN A 286 -28.33 -24.59 18.84
CA ASN A 286 -29.26 -25.48 19.54
C ASN A 286 -30.68 -24.94 19.41
#